data_AF-A0A5M4D2N8-F1
#
_entry.id   AF-A0A5M4D2N8-F1
#
_cell.length_a   1.000
_cell.length_b   1.000
_cell.length_c   1.000
_cell.angle_alpha   90.00
_cell.angle_beta   90.00
_cell.angle_gamma   90.00
#
_symmetry.space_group_name_H-M   'P 1'
#
loop_
_entity.id
_entity.type
_entity.pdbx_description
1 polymer ?
#
loop_
_entity_poly.entity_id
_entity_poly.type
_entity_poly.pdbx_seq_one_letter_code
_entity_poly.pdbx_strand_id
1 'polypeptide(L)'
;MFARLLGFIARLFGGKRSEQPLVSLVILTDVLPNLPDDAIVAAVKRALPVSAPEILPGGQMPAPAYAPDAGPCRTLPVAVNRAVYGLLVAPFPYIDPADRSQDGDRPEFVDAFRRHRGWMAVDFVAGSSDDAYSVIGQIAAELIDEHTCLLFVPALGVASLPSPPLVEDMRRGVWLQHFHLSSLDHTVRKPANDPALEDARKKALSRWSEFTDAFDRRDGDNFSVKFPFAQADKIEHMWIEVSSIEGDVVRGTLGNQPAVVTNIAEGQDVERRCEELEDWLYMRDGSIVGGFSLHALLSEESP
;
A
#
# COMPACT_ATOMS: atom_id res chain seq x y z
N MET A 1 -3.66 -16.24 -4.76
CA MET A 1 -3.66 -16.97 -3.45
C MET A 1 -3.48 -16.01 -2.27
N PHE A 2 -3.47 -14.69 -2.53
CA PHE A 2 -3.50 -13.61 -1.53
C PHE A 2 -4.83 -13.51 -0.76
N ALA A 3 -5.93 -13.98 -1.37
CA ALA A 3 -7.24 -14.08 -0.72
C ALA A 3 -7.27 -14.98 0.54
N ARG A 4 -6.30 -15.89 0.71
CA ARG A 4 -6.21 -16.71 1.93
C ARG A 4 -5.59 -15.99 3.12
N LEU A 5 -4.77 -14.96 2.91
CA LEU A 5 -4.18 -14.18 4.00
C LEU A 5 -5.20 -13.15 4.54
N LEU A 6 -5.95 -12.49 3.64
CA LEU A 6 -7.12 -11.68 3.98
C LEU A 6 -8.25 -12.52 4.62
N GLY A 7 -8.49 -13.74 4.11
CA GLY A 7 -9.48 -14.67 4.65
C GLY A 7 -9.16 -15.21 6.05
N PHE A 8 -7.89 -15.22 6.45
CA PHE A 8 -7.48 -15.69 7.79
C PHE A 8 -7.77 -14.63 8.86
N ILE A 9 -7.58 -13.35 8.55
CA ILE A 9 -7.94 -12.22 9.43
C ILE A 9 -9.47 -12.03 9.48
N ALA A 10 -10.17 -12.24 8.35
CA ALA A 10 -11.63 -12.09 8.24
C ALA A 10 -12.45 -13.10 9.08
N ARG A 11 -11.92 -14.29 9.39
CA ARG A 11 -12.64 -15.33 10.14
C ARG A 11 -12.64 -15.16 11.67
N LEU A 12 -11.83 -14.26 12.22
CA LEU A 12 -11.51 -14.26 13.65
C LEU A 12 -12.30 -13.27 14.53
N PHE A 13 -13.09 -12.35 13.94
CA PHE A 13 -13.83 -11.32 14.71
C PHE A 13 -15.36 -11.35 14.55
N GLY A 14 -15.95 -12.50 14.22
CA GLY A 14 -17.38 -12.79 14.47
C GLY A 14 -18.43 -11.83 13.87
N GLY A 15 -18.05 -10.95 12.93
CA GLY A 15 -18.93 -9.99 12.30
C GLY A 15 -18.68 -9.98 10.80
N LYS A 16 -19.76 -9.97 10.01
CA LYS A 16 -19.71 -9.67 8.58
C LYS A 16 -19.09 -8.27 8.42
N ARG A 17 -17.81 -8.18 8.07
CA ARG A 17 -17.16 -6.91 7.77
C ARG A 17 -17.33 -6.62 6.29
N SER A 18 -17.72 -5.38 5.98
CA SER A 18 -17.96 -4.86 4.64
C SER A 18 -16.72 -5.01 3.75
N GLU A 19 -16.94 -5.07 2.44
CA GLU A 19 -15.99 -5.23 1.31
C GLU A 19 -14.85 -4.18 1.22
N GLN A 20 -14.57 -3.42 2.27
CA GLN A 20 -13.52 -2.40 2.27
C GLN A 20 -12.15 -3.00 2.60
N PRO A 21 -11.08 -2.62 1.86
CA PRO A 21 -9.73 -3.07 2.13
C PRO A 21 -9.24 -2.61 3.51
N LEU A 22 -8.44 -3.46 4.16
CA LEU A 22 -7.89 -3.19 5.49
C LEU A 22 -6.87 -2.04 5.43
N VAL A 23 -7.21 -0.90 6.03
CA VAL A 23 -6.28 0.22 6.21
C VAL A 23 -5.20 -0.21 7.20
N SER A 24 -3.98 -0.43 6.70
CA SER A 24 -2.88 -1.05 7.43
C SER A 24 -1.53 -0.63 6.87
N LEU A 25 -0.51 -0.57 7.73
CA LEU A 25 0.90 -0.55 7.35
C LEU A 25 1.59 -1.77 7.96
N VAL A 26 2.27 -2.54 7.12
CA VAL A 26 3.06 -3.72 7.48
C VAL A 26 4.55 -3.36 7.43
N ILE A 27 5.27 -3.71 8.48
CA ILE A 27 6.71 -3.52 8.65
C ILE A 27 7.35 -4.92 8.57
N LEU A 28 8.07 -5.21 7.50
CA LEU A 28 8.80 -6.48 7.36
C LEU A 28 10.17 -6.36 8.00
N THR A 29 10.59 -7.40 8.71
CA THR A 29 11.87 -7.44 9.42
C THR A 29 12.71 -8.62 8.97
N ASP A 30 14.02 -8.44 8.85
CA ASP A 30 14.97 -9.51 8.48
C ASP A 30 15.36 -10.45 9.63
N VAL A 31 14.96 -10.09 10.85
CA VAL A 31 15.01 -10.93 12.05
C VAL A 31 13.60 -11.22 12.57
N LEU A 32 13.48 -12.16 13.51
CA LEU A 32 12.24 -12.37 14.23
C LEU A 32 11.99 -11.18 15.16
N PRO A 33 10.83 -10.50 15.08
CA PRO A 33 10.52 -9.36 15.94
C PRO A 33 10.55 -9.77 17.41
N ASN A 34 11.44 -9.14 18.19
CA ASN A 34 11.49 -9.30 19.64
C ASN A 34 11.02 -8.02 20.31
N LEU A 35 9.70 -7.81 20.30
CA LEU A 35 9.10 -6.57 20.80
C LEU A 35 8.08 -6.87 21.91
N PRO A 36 8.46 -6.87 23.19
CA PRO A 36 7.54 -7.17 24.29
C PRO A 36 6.45 -6.09 24.40
N ASP A 37 5.30 -6.44 25.00
CA ASP A 37 4.12 -5.57 25.03
C ASP A 37 4.42 -4.20 25.68
N ASP A 38 5.27 -4.15 26.71
CA ASP A 38 5.68 -2.89 27.34
C ASP A 38 6.49 -1.97 26.42
N ALA A 39 7.33 -2.53 25.55
CA ALA A 39 8.04 -1.79 24.52
C ALA A 39 7.07 -1.24 23.46
N ILE A 40 6.06 -2.03 23.07
CA ILE A 40 4.99 -1.59 22.16
C ILE A 40 4.21 -0.42 22.78
N VAL A 41 3.82 -0.55 24.05
CA VAL A 41 3.11 0.52 24.79
C VAL A 41 3.97 1.78 24.87
N ALA A 42 5.27 1.64 25.11
CA ALA A 42 6.19 2.77 25.14
C ALA A 42 6.28 3.46 23.77
N ALA A 43 6.35 2.69 22.68
CA ALA A 43 6.35 3.22 21.30
C ALA A 43 5.07 4.01 21.00
N VAL A 44 3.91 3.45 21.30
CA VAL A 44 2.61 4.11 21.12
C VAL A 44 2.52 5.43 21.91
N LYS A 45 3.02 5.45 23.16
CA LYS A 45 3.04 6.68 23.98
C LYS A 45 3.98 7.75 23.43
N ARG A 46 5.11 7.36 22.82
CA ARG A 46 6.03 8.31 22.16
C ARG A 46 5.44 8.87 20.87
N ALA A 47 4.77 8.03 20.09
CA ALA A 47 4.11 8.42 18.85
C ALA A 47 2.96 9.41 19.10
N LEU A 48 2.19 9.20 20.18
CA LEU A 48 0.95 9.92 20.45
C LEU A 48 0.91 10.54 21.86
N PRO A 49 1.83 11.49 22.18
CA PRO A 49 2.01 11.98 23.55
C PRO A 49 0.80 12.76 24.09
N VAL A 50 -0.04 13.32 23.21
CA VAL A 50 -1.21 14.13 23.57
C VAL A 50 -2.51 13.32 23.59
N SER A 51 -2.56 12.18 22.91
CA SER A 51 -3.81 11.44 22.63
C SER A 51 -4.23 10.45 23.73
N ALA A 52 -3.51 10.40 24.85
CA ALA A 52 -3.75 9.52 26.00
C ALA A 52 -4.18 8.08 25.60
N PRO A 53 -3.34 7.34 24.86
CA PRO A 53 -3.70 6.05 24.30
C PRO A 53 -4.04 5.03 25.40
N GLU A 54 -5.18 4.35 25.23
CA GLU A 54 -5.63 3.27 26.12
C GLU A 54 -5.27 1.91 25.50
N ILE A 55 -4.52 1.11 26.24
CA ILE A 55 -4.13 -0.24 25.83
C ILE A 55 -5.25 -1.20 26.20
N LEU A 56 -5.81 -1.86 25.20
CA LEU A 56 -6.90 -2.82 25.38
C LEU A 56 -6.32 -4.24 25.56
N PRO A 57 -7.11 -5.19 26.08
CA PRO A 57 -6.68 -6.57 26.21
C PRO A 57 -6.20 -7.16 24.88
N GLY A 58 -4.96 -7.64 24.88
CA GLY A 58 -4.33 -8.28 23.72
C GLY A 58 -4.83 -9.70 23.46
N GLY A 59 -4.41 -10.25 22.32
CA GLY A 59 -4.74 -11.59 21.90
C GLY A 59 -3.58 -12.28 21.18
N GLN A 60 -3.86 -13.50 20.73
CA GLN A 60 -2.93 -14.29 19.94
C GLN A 60 -3.66 -14.89 18.74
N MET A 61 -3.00 -14.87 17.59
CA MET A 61 -3.44 -15.49 16.36
C MET A 61 -2.48 -16.63 16.01
N PRO A 62 -2.99 -17.81 15.62
CA PRO A 62 -2.13 -18.92 15.23
C PRO A 62 -1.30 -18.57 13.99
N ALA A 63 -0.14 -19.20 13.87
CA ALA A 63 0.70 -19.08 12.69
C ALA A 63 -0.01 -19.65 11.44
N PRO A 64 0.33 -19.15 10.25
CA PRO A 64 -0.24 -19.62 9.00
C PRO A 64 0.22 -21.06 8.68
N ALA A 65 -0.51 -21.73 7.79
CA ALA A 65 -0.24 -23.13 7.42
C ALA A 65 1.16 -23.37 6.83
N TYR A 66 1.77 -22.35 6.20
CA TYR A 66 3.14 -22.43 5.68
C TYR A 66 4.23 -22.29 6.76
N ALA A 67 3.86 -21.89 7.98
CA ALA A 67 4.77 -21.73 9.11
C ALA A 67 4.24 -22.45 10.38
N PRO A 68 4.01 -23.77 10.32
CA PRO A 68 3.31 -24.51 11.38
C PRO A 68 4.10 -24.57 12.70
N ASP A 69 5.43 -24.43 12.64
CA ASP A 69 6.32 -24.48 13.81
C ASP A 69 6.57 -23.11 14.44
N ALA A 70 6.00 -22.03 13.87
CA ALA A 70 6.21 -20.69 14.39
C ALA A 70 5.33 -20.37 15.60
N GLY A 71 5.81 -19.45 16.44
CA GLY A 71 5.00 -18.89 17.53
C GLY A 71 3.79 -18.11 17.01
N PRO A 72 2.77 -17.87 17.84
CA PRO A 72 1.59 -17.10 17.43
C PRO A 72 1.94 -15.64 17.14
N CYS A 73 1.17 -15.01 16.26
CA CYS A 73 1.17 -13.57 16.12
C CYS A 73 0.46 -12.96 17.34
N ARG A 74 1.10 -12.03 18.02
CA ARG A 74 0.51 -11.28 19.14
C ARG A 74 -0.25 -10.08 18.59
N THR A 75 -1.40 -9.79 19.20
CA THR A 75 -2.20 -8.61 18.88
C THR A 75 -2.35 -7.74 20.12
N LEU A 76 -2.11 -6.45 19.98
CA LEU A 76 -2.27 -5.46 21.05
C LEU A 76 -3.12 -4.30 20.52
N PRO A 77 -4.44 -4.31 20.77
CA PRO A 77 -5.30 -3.21 20.36
C PRO A 77 -5.07 -1.99 21.24
N VAL A 78 -5.11 -0.81 20.62
CA VAL A 78 -4.92 0.48 21.26
C VAL A 78 -6.06 1.40 20.84
N ALA A 79 -6.80 1.91 21.81
CA ALA A 79 -7.77 2.96 21.58
C ALA A 79 -7.06 4.33 21.60
N VAL A 80 -7.29 5.11 20.55
CA VAL A 80 -6.78 6.47 20.39
C VAL A 80 -7.96 7.34 19.96
N ASN A 81 -8.33 8.33 20.77
CA ASN A 81 -9.50 9.17 20.53
C ASN A 81 -10.79 8.35 20.30
N ARG A 82 -11.32 8.35 19.07
CA ARG A 82 -12.54 7.63 18.66
C ARG A 82 -12.25 6.43 17.75
N ALA A 83 -11.00 6.01 17.68
CA ALA A 83 -10.51 4.94 16.82
C ALA A 83 -9.80 3.85 17.64
N VAL A 84 -9.80 2.63 17.11
CA VAL A 84 -9.02 1.51 17.64
C VAL A 84 -8.04 1.08 16.56
N TYR A 85 -6.77 1.00 16.94
CA TYR A 85 -5.68 0.51 16.12
C TYR A 85 -5.19 -0.84 16.66
N GLY A 86 -4.94 -1.80 15.79
CA GLY A 86 -4.38 -3.10 16.14
C GLY A 86 -2.89 -3.11 15.88
N LEU A 87 -2.07 -3.38 16.90
CA LEU A 87 -0.66 -3.64 16.69
C LEU A 87 -0.43 -5.14 16.65
N LEU A 88 0.17 -5.62 15.57
CA LEU A 88 0.44 -7.04 15.34
C LEU A 88 1.93 -7.28 15.35
N VAL A 89 2.37 -8.38 15.97
CA VAL A 89 3.78 -8.80 15.98
C VAL A 89 3.84 -10.30 15.71
N ALA A 90 4.40 -10.66 14.56
CA ALA A 90 4.43 -12.03 14.08
C ALA A 90 5.86 -12.56 13.92
N PRO A 91 6.20 -13.67 14.61
CA PRO A 91 7.50 -14.32 14.50
C PRO A 91 7.55 -15.31 13.33
N PHE A 92 7.00 -14.92 12.18
CA PHE A 92 6.99 -15.71 10.94
C PHE A 92 6.85 -14.78 9.74
N PRO A 93 7.30 -15.19 8.53
CA PRO A 93 7.16 -14.39 7.31
C PRO A 93 5.72 -13.93 7.08
N TYR A 94 5.51 -12.72 6.56
CA TYR A 94 4.20 -12.17 6.22
C TYR A 94 3.58 -12.89 5.02
N ILE A 95 4.43 -13.21 4.04
CA ILE A 95 4.10 -13.95 2.82
C ILE A 95 4.81 -15.30 2.88
N ASP A 96 4.19 -16.34 2.32
CA ASP A 96 4.82 -17.64 2.16
C ASP A 96 6.15 -17.48 1.41
N PRO A 97 7.31 -17.85 2.00
CA PRO A 97 8.60 -17.74 1.32
C PRO A 97 8.71 -18.58 0.03
N ALA A 98 7.83 -19.56 -0.16
CA ALA A 98 7.73 -20.34 -1.38
C ALA A 98 6.94 -19.64 -2.49
N ASP A 99 6.15 -18.61 -2.16
CA ASP A 99 5.37 -17.84 -3.13
C ASP A 99 6.29 -16.92 -3.95
N ARG A 100 6.29 -17.14 -5.27
CA ARG A 100 7.09 -16.39 -6.25
C ARG A 100 6.29 -15.31 -6.97
N SER A 101 5.00 -15.13 -6.64
CA SER A 101 4.16 -14.07 -7.22
C SER A 101 4.67 -12.66 -6.98
N GLN A 102 5.56 -12.49 -5.98
CA GLN A 102 6.20 -11.23 -5.63
C GLN A 102 7.55 -11.00 -6.33
N ASP A 103 7.96 -11.90 -7.23
CA ASP A 103 9.13 -11.69 -8.09
C ASP A 103 8.80 -10.61 -9.14
N GLY A 104 8.80 -9.36 -8.70
CA GLY A 104 8.58 -8.17 -9.54
C GLY A 104 9.89 -7.55 -10.03
N ASP A 105 9.77 -6.41 -10.71
CA ASP A 105 10.89 -5.75 -11.42
C ASP A 105 11.77 -4.86 -10.53
N ARG A 106 11.53 -4.84 -9.20
CA ARG A 106 12.28 -4.09 -8.19
C ARG A 106 13.14 -5.06 -7.35
N PRO A 107 14.40 -5.34 -7.72
CA PRO A 107 15.21 -6.37 -7.07
C PRO A 107 15.38 -6.15 -5.57
N GLU A 108 15.42 -4.91 -5.11
CA GLU A 108 15.53 -4.53 -3.71
C GLU A 108 14.27 -4.89 -2.90
N PHE A 109 13.09 -4.82 -3.51
CA PHE A 109 11.84 -5.27 -2.87
C PHE A 109 11.75 -6.78 -2.84
N VAL A 110 12.10 -7.42 -3.95
CA VAL A 110 12.17 -8.90 -4.04
C VAL A 110 13.14 -9.45 -3.00
N ASP A 111 14.32 -8.84 -2.84
CA ASP A 111 15.29 -9.21 -1.83
C ASP A 111 14.74 -9.02 -0.41
N ALA A 112 14.10 -7.88 -0.11
CA ALA A 112 13.46 -7.63 1.17
C ALA A 112 12.37 -8.68 1.50
N PHE A 113 11.50 -8.98 0.54
CA PHE A 113 10.47 -10.03 0.68
C PHE A 113 11.07 -11.44 0.82
N ARG A 114 12.25 -11.73 0.26
CA ARG A 114 12.88 -13.06 0.43
C ARG A 114 13.65 -13.18 1.76
N ARG A 115 14.25 -12.08 2.23
CA ARG A 115 15.07 -12.09 3.44
C ARG A 115 14.27 -11.87 4.73
N HIS A 116 13.06 -11.33 4.65
CA HIS A 116 12.25 -11.13 5.85
C HIS A 116 11.99 -12.46 6.60
N ARG A 117 11.85 -12.36 7.91
CA ARG A 117 11.67 -13.48 8.84
C ARG A 117 10.46 -13.28 9.73
N GLY A 118 10.07 -12.03 9.95
CA GLY A 118 8.87 -11.68 10.67
C GLY A 118 8.29 -10.37 10.17
N TRP A 119 7.23 -9.94 10.83
CA TRP A 119 6.58 -8.67 10.53
C TRP A 119 5.89 -8.09 11.75
N MET A 120 5.70 -6.78 11.69
CA MET A 120 4.81 -6.04 12.56
C MET A 120 3.77 -5.33 11.68
N ALA A 121 2.61 -5.01 12.23
CA ALA A 121 1.65 -4.16 11.53
C ALA A 121 0.93 -3.23 12.48
N VAL A 122 0.47 -2.10 11.93
CA VAL A 122 -0.45 -1.19 12.60
C VAL A 122 -1.69 -1.07 11.73
N ASP A 123 -2.80 -1.62 12.22
CA ASP A 123 -4.07 -1.73 11.50
C ASP A 123 -5.08 -0.74 12.05
N PHE A 124 -5.90 -0.14 11.21
CA PHE A 124 -7.13 0.52 11.66
C PHE A 124 -8.25 -0.54 11.84
N VAL A 125 -8.67 -0.76 13.09
CA VAL A 125 -9.58 -1.84 13.46
C VAL A 125 -11.03 -1.37 13.54
N ALA A 126 -11.29 -0.20 14.10
CA ALA A 126 -12.66 0.28 14.27
C ALA A 126 -12.70 1.77 14.61
N GLY A 127 -13.90 2.34 14.52
CA GLY A 127 -14.18 3.71 14.95
C GLY A 127 -14.13 4.71 13.80
N SER A 128 -13.80 5.95 14.13
CA SER A 128 -13.71 7.06 13.18
C SER A 128 -12.37 7.76 13.35
N SER A 129 -11.66 7.92 12.24
CA SER A 129 -10.44 8.70 12.13
C SER A 129 -10.55 9.57 10.88
N ASP A 130 -10.21 10.85 11.01
CA ASP A 130 -10.14 11.76 9.86
C ASP A 130 -8.96 11.41 8.95
N ASP A 131 -7.88 10.88 9.53
CA ASP A 131 -6.73 10.34 8.80
C ASP A 131 -6.14 9.15 9.58
N ALA A 132 -6.58 7.94 9.24
CA ALA A 132 -6.10 6.72 9.88
C ALA A 132 -4.63 6.42 9.53
N TYR A 133 -4.18 6.78 8.32
CA TYR A 133 -2.80 6.52 7.90
C TYR A 133 -1.81 7.42 8.61
N SER A 134 -2.17 8.67 8.93
CA SER A 134 -1.35 9.54 9.77
C SER A 134 -1.00 8.88 11.10
N VAL A 135 -2.01 8.39 11.85
CA VAL A 135 -1.80 7.71 13.14
C VAL A 135 -1.02 6.40 12.98
N ILE A 136 -1.34 5.61 11.95
CA ILE A 136 -0.62 4.38 11.62
C ILE A 136 0.86 4.65 11.40
N GLY A 137 1.20 5.67 10.60
CA GLY A 137 2.59 6.05 10.32
C GLY A 137 3.31 6.54 11.56
N GLN A 138 2.67 7.37 12.39
CA GLN A 138 3.26 7.86 13.65
C GLN A 138 3.64 6.71 14.58
N ILE A 139 2.74 5.73 14.76
CA ILE A 139 3.01 4.56 15.59
C ILE A 139 4.12 3.72 14.95
N ALA A 140 4.03 3.43 13.65
CA ALA A 140 5.01 2.61 12.94
C ALA A 140 6.41 3.23 12.96
N ALA A 141 6.55 4.56 12.91
CA ALA A 141 7.84 5.25 13.00
C ALA A 141 8.61 4.96 14.30
N GLU A 142 7.89 4.62 15.37
CA GLU A 142 8.47 4.24 16.67
C GLU A 142 8.77 2.74 16.78
N LEU A 143 8.34 1.94 15.80
CA LEU A 143 8.58 0.50 15.67
C LEU A 143 9.68 0.17 14.65
N ILE A 144 9.98 1.08 13.73
CA ILE A 144 11.02 0.92 12.71
C ILE A 144 12.41 1.01 13.35
N ASP A 145 13.26 0.05 13.00
CA ASP A 145 14.63 -0.10 13.48
C ASP A 145 15.59 -0.53 12.35
N GLU A 146 16.85 -0.82 12.69
CA GLU A 146 17.86 -1.30 11.74
C GLU A 146 17.53 -2.64 11.06
N HIS A 147 16.60 -3.42 11.59
CA HIS A 147 16.19 -4.71 11.05
C HIS A 147 14.99 -4.62 10.11
N THR A 148 14.37 -3.44 10.03
CA THR A 148 13.28 -3.18 9.09
C THR A 148 13.82 -3.26 7.66
N CYS A 149 13.24 -4.12 6.85
CA CYS A 149 13.66 -4.34 5.47
C CYS A 149 12.69 -3.79 4.42
N LEU A 150 11.41 -3.66 4.76
CA LEU A 150 10.38 -3.14 3.85
C LEU A 150 9.19 -2.60 4.63
N LEU A 151 8.61 -1.51 4.14
CA LEU A 151 7.31 -0.99 4.56
C LEU A 151 6.30 -1.28 3.45
N PHE A 152 5.18 -1.92 3.77
CA PHE A 152 4.18 -2.34 2.81
C PHE A 152 2.79 -1.87 3.23
N VAL A 153 2.03 -1.28 2.31
CA VAL A 153 0.66 -0.80 2.54
C VAL A 153 -0.31 -1.68 1.75
N PRO A 154 -0.88 -2.74 2.35
CA PRO A 154 -1.59 -3.78 1.60
C PRO A 154 -2.81 -3.27 0.83
N ALA A 155 -3.58 -2.35 1.41
CA ALA A 155 -4.78 -1.81 0.77
C ALA A 155 -4.47 -1.01 -0.49
N LEU A 156 -3.28 -0.42 -0.55
CA LEU A 156 -2.84 0.36 -1.69
C LEU A 156 -2.06 -0.52 -2.67
N GLY A 157 -1.30 -1.50 -2.19
CA GLY A 157 -0.40 -2.32 -3.00
C GLY A 157 0.98 -1.68 -3.19
N VAL A 158 1.30 -0.60 -2.47
CA VAL A 158 2.62 0.04 -2.50
C VAL A 158 3.55 -0.49 -1.42
N ALA A 159 4.84 -0.47 -1.72
CA ALA A 159 5.90 -0.71 -0.76
C ALA A 159 6.97 0.40 -0.85
N SER A 160 7.74 0.58 0.22
CA SER A 160 8.91 1.45 0.24
C SER A 160 9.99 0.85 1.14
N LEU A 161 11.25 1.12 0.80
CA LEU A 161 12.37 0.82 1.71
C LEU A 161 12.36 1.85 2.85
N PRO A 162 12.71 1.47 4.09
CA PRO A 162 12.84 2.44 5.16
C PRO A 162 13.98 3.42 4.83
N SER A 163 13.74 4.70 5.07
CA SER A 163 14.77 5.75 4.95
C SER A 163 14.59 6.79 6.07
N PRO A 164 15.65 7.48 6.52
CA PRO A 164 15.51 8.51 7.55
C PRO A 164 14.48 9.61 7.20
N PRO A 165 14.43 10.14 5.95
CA PRO A 165 13.39 11.10 5.56
C PRO A 165 11.97 10.53 5.67
N LEU A 166 11.75 9.30 5.20
CA LEU A 166 10.45 8.64 5.29
C LEU A 166 10.02 8.49 6.76
N VAL A 167 10.89 7.96 7.62
CA VAL A 167 10.57 7.74 9.03
C VAL A 167 10.29 9.06 9.74
N GLU A 168 10.99 10.15 9.40
CA GLU A 168 10.72 11.48 9.96
C GLU A 168 9.35 12.02 9.54
N ASP A 169 8.99 11.85 8.27
CA ASP A 169 7.68 12.26 7.76
C ASP A 169 6.54 11.37 8.29
N MET A 170 6.82 10.09 8.60
CA MET A 170 5.88 9.21 9.32
C MET A 170 5.58 9.74 10.73
N ARG A 171 6.58 10.22 11.47
CA ARG A 171 6.35 10.87 12.78
C ARG A 171 5.49 12.13 12.68
N ARG A 172 5.53 12.82 11.54
CA ARG A 172 4.71 14.00 11.26
C ARG A 172 3.31 13.66 10.74
N GLY A 173 3.05 12.39 10.42
CA GLY A 173 1.78 11.94 9.86
C GLY A 173 1.59 12.24 8.37
N VAL A 174 2.66 12.62 7.65
CA VAL A 174 2.63 13.03 6.23
C VAL A 174 3.59 12.18 5.40
N TRP A 175 3.31 10.89 5.31
CA TRP A 175 4.29 9.91 4.81
C TRP A 175 3.85 9.11 3.60
N LEU A 176 2.54 9.06 3.29
CA LEU A 176 2.04 8.35 2.12
C LEU A 176 2.60 8.91 0.81
N GLN A 177 2.98 10.19 0.77
CA GLN A 177 3.63 10.81 -0.38
C GLN A 177 4.96 10.16 -0.80
N HIS A 178 5.64 9.45 0.11
CA HIS A 178 6.87 8.71 -0.18
C HIS A 178 6.62 7.38 -0.88
N PHE A 179 5.36 6.96 -0.96
CA PHE A 179 4.96 5.84 -1.77
C PHE A 179 4.60 6.41 -3.14
N HIS A 180 5.48 6.17 -4.12
CA HIS A 180 5.17 6.46 -5.51
C HIS A 180 3.94 5.63 -5.90
N LEU A 181 2.74 6.22 -5.82
CA LEU A 181 1.50 5.51 -6.20
C LEU A 181 1.52 5.12 -7.68
N SER A 182 2.35 5.79 -8.48
CA SER A 182 2.69 5.38 -9.83
C SER A 182 3.40 4.02 -9.91
N SER A 183 4.00 3.52 -8.82
CA SER A 183 4.61 2.18 -8.76
C SER A 183 3.60 1.08 -8.44
N LEU A 184 2.29 1.36 -8.48
CA LEU A 184 1.24 0.43 -8.05
C LEU A 184 0.95 -0.75 -8.98
N ASP A 185 1.69 -0.93 -10.07
CA ASP A 185 1.31 -1.87 -11.14
C ASP A 185 2.23 -3.09 -11.31
N HIS A 186 3.14 -3.36 -10.38
CA HIS A 186 4.18 -4.38 -10.59
C HIS A 186 3.74 -5.84 -10.33
N THR A 187 2.53 -6.10 -9.84
CA THR A 187 2.24 -7.40 -9.19
C THR A 187 1.12 -8.24 -9.82
N VAL A 188 0.40 -7.76 -10.83
CA VAL A 188 -0.68 -8.56 -11.46
C VAL A 188 -0.69 -8.42 -12.98
N ARG A 189 -0.17 -9.43 -13.67
CA ARG A 189 -0.22 -9.51 -15.15
C ARG A 189 -1.52 -10.19 -15.59
N LYS A 190 -2.52 -9.41 -16.02
CA LYS A 190 -3.74 -9.94 -16.65
C LYS A 190 -3.62 -9.94 -18.19
N PRO A 191 -4.42 -10.77 -18.91
CA PRO A 191 -4.49 -10.72 -20.37
C PRO A 191 -4.96 -9.35 -20.86
N ALA A 192 -4.46 -8.91 -22.01
CA ALA A 192 -4.74 -7.59 -22.58
C ALA A 192 -6.24 -7.28 -22.85
N ASN A 193 -7.12 -8.29 -22.85
CA ASN A 193 -8.56 -8.15 -23.12
C ASN A 193 -9.43 -8.54 -21.91
N ASP A 194 -8.93 -8.32 -20.69
CA ASP A 194 -9.70 -8.61 -19.49
C ASP A 194 -10.94 -7.69 -19.39
N PRO A 195 -12.16 -8.24 -19.33
CA PRO A 195 -13.38 -7.43 -19.26
C PRO A 195 -13.43 -6.50 -18.05
N ALA A 196 -12.83 -6.88 -16.92
CA ALA A 196 -12.80 -6.05 -15.72
C ALA A 196 -11.86 -4.84 -15.89
N LEU A 197 -10.75 -5.01 -16.62
CA LEU A 197 -9.86 -3.89 -16.97
C LEU A 197 -10.52 -2.94 -17.98
N GLU A 198 -11.29 -3.45 -18.94
CA GLU A 198 -12.05 -2.63 -19.86
C GLU A 198 -13.14 -1.81 -19.15
N ASP A 199 -13.86 -2.42 -18.21
CA ASP A 199 -14.86 -1.70 -17.42
C ASP A 199 -14.23 -0.69 -16.46
N ALA A 200 -13.07 -1.01 -15.88
CA ALA A 200 -12.28 -0.07 -15.11
C ALA A 200 -11.87 1.15 -15.94
N ARG A 201 -11.38 0.95 -17.18
CA ARG A 201 -11.04 2.04 -18.10
C ARG A 201 -12.23 2.91 -18.45
N LYS A 202 -13.38 2.31 -18.78
CA LYS A 202 -14.62 3.08 -19.04
C LYS A 202 -15.01 3.94 -17.84
N LYS A 203 -14.86 3.41 -16.62
CA LYS A 203 -15.16 4.11 -15.38
C LYS A 203 -14.15 5.24 -15.11
N ALA A 204 -12.88 5.03 -15.41
CA ALA A 204 -11.86 6.07 -15.33
C ALA A 204 -12.20 7.23 -16.27
N LEU A 205 -12.50 6.94 -17.54
CA LEU A 205 -12.84 7.95 -18.54
C LEU A 205 -14.11 8.73 -18.18
N SER A 206 -15.16 8.05 -17.69
CA SER A 206 -16.41 8.73 -17.34
C SER A 206 -16.29 9.65 -16.13
N ARG A 207 -15.28 9.43 -15.28
CA ARG A 207 -15.01 10.21 -14.07
C ARG A 207 -13.77 11.11 -14.21
N TRP A 208 -13.20 11.23 -15.41
CA TRP A 208 -11.98 12.01 -15.65
C TRP A 208 -12.08 13.46 -15.14
N SER A 209 -13.25 14.09 -15.27
CA SER A 209 -13.47 15.44 -14.76
C SER A 209 -13.19 15.59 -13.26
N GLU A 210 -13.40 14.54 -12.47
CA GLU A 210 -13.09 14.56 -11.03
C GLU A 210 -11.59 14.72 -10.77
N PHE A 211 -10.76 14.09 -11.59
CA PHE A 211 -9.30 14.19 -11.50
C PHE A 211 -8.82 15.58 -11.91
N THR A 212 -9.26 16.07 -13.07
CA THR A 212 -8.84 17.39 -13.58
C THR A 212 -9.27 18.50 -12.65
N ASP A 213 -10.49 18.43 -12.11
CA ASP A 213 -11.00 19.39 -11.16
C ASP A 213 -10.18 19.43 -9.86
N ALA A 214 -9.80 18.25 -9.37
CA ALA A 214 -8.97 18.12 -8.17
C ALA A 214 -7.54 18.63 -8.43
N PHE A 215 -6.96 18.32 -9.59
CA PHE A 215 -5.64 18.77 -9.99
C PHE A 215 -5.57 20.30 -10.11
N ASP A 216 -6.56 20.90 -10.78
CA ASP A 216 -6.64 22.35 -10.97
C ASP A 216 -6.79 23.10 -9.64
N ARG A 217 -7.58 22.54 -8.72
CA ARG A 217 -7.78 23.11 -7.37
C ARG A 217 -6.65 22.80 -6.40
N ARG A 218 -5.69 21.94 -6.78
CA ARG A 218 -4.69 21.36 -5.87
C ARG A 218 -5.35 20.73 -4.63
N ASP A 219 -6.48 20.06 -4.87
CA ASP A 219 -7.31 19.38 -3.88
C ASP A 219 -6.96 17.88 -3.84
N GLY A 220 -5.76 17.61 -3.33
CA GLY A 220 -5.14 16.29 -3.23
C GLY A 220 -3.65 16.32 -3.56
N ASP A 221 -3.02 15.15 -3.50
CA ASP A 221 -1.60 14.93 -3.78
C ASP A 221 -1.38 13.68 -4.66
N ASN A 222 -0.15 13.47 -5.13
CA ASN A 222 0.26 12.29 -5.92
C ASN A 222 -0.63 12.01 -7.15
N PHE A 223 -1.02 13.06 -7.86
CA PHE A 223 -1.80 12.97 -9.10
C PHE A 223 -1.07 12.16 -10.16
N SER A 224 -1.63 10.99 -10.49
CA SER A 224 -1.03 10.05 -11.43
C SER A 224 -2.06 9.57 -12.46
N VAL A 225 -1.61 9.36 -13.68
CA VAL A 225 -2.43 8.86 -14.80
C VAL A 225 -1.73 7.70 -15.47
N LYS A 226 -2.50 6.72 -15.95
CA LYS A 226 -1.97 5.51 -16.57
C LYS A 226 -2.18 5.53 -18.07
N PHE A 227 -1.13 5.19 -18.81
CA PHE A 227 -1.11 5.13 -20.26
C PHE A 227 -0.39 3.88 -20.77
N PRO A 228 -0.73 3.40 -21.98
CA PRO A 228 0.06 2.38 -22.65
C PRO A 228 1.31 3.02 -23.27
N PHE A 229 2.42 2.30 -23.23
CA PHE A 229 3.67 2.62 -23.89
C PHE A 229 4.07 1.45 -24.77
N ALA A 230 4.24 1.72 -26.07
CA ALA A 230 4.55 0.69 -27.06
C ALA A 230 6.01 0.81 -27.54
N GLN A 231 6.69 -0.34 -27.62
CA GLN A 231 7.97 -0.47 -28.30
C GLN A 231 7.99 -1.79 -29.08
N ALA A 232 8.06 -1.68 -30.41
CA ALA A 232 7.95 -2.83 -31.31
C ALA A 232 6.67 -3.65 -31.04
N ASP A 233 6.80 -4.91 -30.64
CA ASP A 233 5.72 -5.84 -30.30
C ASP A 233 5.34 -5.83 -28.81
N LYS A 234 6.00 -4.99 -28.01
CA LYS A 234 5.79 -4.89 -26.57
C LYS A 234 4.90 -3.70 -26.24
N ILE A 235 3.94 -3.93 -25.35
CA ILE A 235 3.13 -2.88 -24.73
C ILE A 235 3.29 -3.03 -23.22
N GLU A 236 3.55 -1.91 -22.58
CA GLU A 236 3.63 -1.80 -21.12
C GLU A 236 2.72 -0.66 -20.67
N HIS A 237 1.95 -0.89 -19.61
CA HIS A 237 1.00 0.08 -19.09
C HIS A 237 1.64 0.73 -17.87
N MET A 238 1.84 2.04 -17.91
CA MET A 238 2.70 2.72 -16.95
C MET A 238 2.06 4.02 -16.47
N TRP A 239 2.39 4.39 -15.24
CA TRP A 239 1.88 5.58 -14.60
C TRP A 239 2.78 6.78 -14.88
N ILE A 240 2.17 7.95 -14.98
CA ILE A 240 2.82 9.24 -15.13
C ILE A 240 2.41 10.10 -13.94
N GLU A 241 3.39 10.64 -13.23
CA GLU A 241 3.17 11.67 -12.22
C GLU A 241 2.90 13.01 -12.92
N VAL A 242 1.69 13.53 -12.79
CA VAL A 242 1.20 14.65 -13.60
C VAL A 242 1.78 15.98 -13.12
N SER A 243 2.45 16.70 -14.02
CA SER A 243 2.96 18.06 -13.79
C SER A 243 2.07 19.13 -14.40
N SER A 244 1.38 18.84 -15.52
CA SER A 244 0.42 19.75 -16.15
C SER A 244 -0.64 19.01 -16.98
N ILE A 245 -1.82 19.61 -17.09
CA ILE A 245 -2.88 19.20 -18.01
C ILE A 245 -3.30 20.42 -18.82
N GLU A 246 -3.18 20.34 -20.14
CA GLU A 246 -3.52 21.43 -21.06
C GLU A 246 -4.42 20.89 -22.17
N GLY A 247 -5.72 21.17 -22.07
CA GLY A 247 -6.71 20.64 -23.02
C GLY A 247 -6.75 19.11 -22.98
N ASP A 248 -6.34 18.46 -24.07
CA ASP A 248 -6.29 17.01 -24.22
C ASP A 248 -4.89 16.41 -24.03
N VAL A 249 -3.94 17.22 -23.55
CA VAL A 249 -2.54 16.81 -23.35
C VAL A 249 -2.21 16.76 -21.86
N VAL A 250 -1.64 15.63 -21.43
CA VAL A 250 -1.07 15.46 -20.08
C VAL A 250 0.44 15.43 -20.19
N ARG A 251 1.12 16.18 -19.32
CA ARG A 251 2.58 16.13 -19.14
C ARG A 251 2.94 15.75 -17.72
N GLY A 252 4.09 15.12 -17.59
CA GLY A 252 4.57 14.63 -16.31
C GLY A 252 5.88 13.88 -16.47
N THR A 253 6.24 13.13 -15.43
CA THR A 253 7.38 12.21 -15.45
C THR A 253 6.90 10.78 -15.33
N LEU A 254 7.57 9.85 -15.99
CA LEU A 254 7.26 8.43 -15.85
C LEU A 254 7.48 8.00 -14.39
N GLY A 255 6.45 7.47 -13.76
CA GLY A 255 6.45 7.21 -12.32
C GLY A 255 6.80 5.77 -11.93
N ASN A 256 7.11 4.91 -12.89
CA ASN A 256 7.59 3.55 -12.63
C ASN A 256 8.70 3.14 -13.60
N GLN A 257 9.62 2.31 -13.13
CA GLN A 257 10.64 1.68 -13.96
C GLN A 257 9.99 0.76 -15.01
N PRO A 258 10.30 0.93 -16.30
CA PRO A 258 9.86 0.00 -17.35
C PRO A 258 10.50 -1.38 -17.21
N ALA A 259 9.71 -2.42 -17.43
CA ALA A 259 10.11 -3.82 -17.36
C ALA A 259 10.48 -4.40 -18.74
N VAL A 260 9.72 -4.05 -19.79
CA VAL A 260 9.88 -4.65 -21.12
C VAL A 260 10.16 -3.62 -22.20
N VAL A 261 9.68 -2.38 -22.00
CA VAL A 261 10.00 -1.21 -22.81
C VAL A 261 11.35 -0.64 -22.35
N THR A 262 12.23 -0.27 -23.28
CA THR A 262 13.65 0.06 -23.02
C THR A 262 14.06 1.43 -23.58
N ASN A 263 13.17 2.12 -24.28
CA ASN A 263 13.39 3.43 -24.88
C ASN A 263 12.89 4.60 -24.00
N ILE A 264 12.50 4.31 -22.76
CA ILE A 264 12.08 5.28 -21.75
C ILE A 264 12.58 4.80 -20.39
N ALA A 265 12.79 5.71 -19.44
CA ALA A 265 13.21 5.41 -18.07
C ALA A 265 12.30 6.08 -17.03
N GLU A 266 12.29 5.55 -15.80
CA GLU A 266 11.65 6.21 -14.65
C GLU A 266 12.19 7.64 -14.49
N GLY A 267 11.32 8.58 -14.14
CA GLY A 267 11.64 10.00 -13.98
C GLY A 267 11.79 10.76 -15.30
N GLN A 268 11.70 10.10 -16.46
CA GLN A 268 11.79 10.79 -17.75
C GLN A 268 10.51 11.59 -18.04
N ASP A 269 10.68 12.82 -18.56
CA ASP A 269 9.58 13.65 -19.02
C ASP A 269 8.79 12.95 -20.15
N VAL A 270 7.46 13.00 -20.03
CA VAL A 270 6.51 12.38 -20.93
C VAL A 270 5.34 13.29 -21.23
N GLU A 271 4.88 13.20 -22.48
CA GLU A 271 3.66 13.84 -22.96
C GLU A 271 2.75 12.76 -23.55
N ARG A 272 1.49 12.73 -23.13
CA ARG A 272 0.48 11.78 -23.62
C ARG A 272 -0.83 12.49 -23.89
N ARG A 273 -1.64 11.93 -24.78
CA ARG A 273 -2.97 12.48 -25.11
C ARG A 273 -4.05 11.75 -24.33
N CYS A 274 -5.03 12.48 -23.80
CA CYS A 274 -6.12 11.93 -22.99
C CYS A 274 -6.93 10.82 -23.70
N GLU A 275 -6.88 10.73 -25.04
CA GLU A 275 -7.50 9.65 -25.81
C GLU A 275 -6.92 8.26 -25.49
N GLU A 276 -5.67 8.23 -25.03
CA GLU A 276 -4.95 7.01 -24.65
C GLU A 276 -5.08 6.70 -23.15
N LEU A 277 -5.82 7.52 -22.38
CA LEU A 277 -5.96 7.37 -20.94
C LEU A 277 -6.61 6.02 -20.59
N GLU A 278 -5.98 5.31 -19.67
CA GLU A 278 -6.46 4.00 -19.17
C GLU A 278 -7.01 4.09 -17.76
N ASP A 279 -6.36 4.86 -16.89
CA ASP A 279 -6.74 5.04 -15.50
C ASP A 279 -6.15 6.33 -14.91
N TRP A 280 -6.60 6.72 -13.74
CA TRP A 280 -6.05 7.83 -12.97
C TRP A 280 -6.23 7.61 -11.48
N LEU A 281 -5.35 8.17 -10.67
CA LEU A 281 -5.49 8.18 -9.21
C LEU A 281 -4.84 9.40 -8.59
N TYR A 282 -5.32 9.79 -7.42
CA TYR A 282 -4.68 10.78 -6.55
C TYR A 282 -5.07 10.51 -5.10
N MET A 283 -4.36 11.14 -4.17
CA MET A 283 -4.66 11.08 -2.75
C MET A 283 -5.51 12.26 -2.34
N ARG A 284 -6.57 12.00 -1.59
CA ARG A 284 -7.30 13.02 -0.82
C ARG A 284 -7.56 12.47 0.57
N ASP A 285 -7.18 13.24 1.59
CA ASP A 285 -7.40 12.90 3.01
C ASP A 285 -6.92 11.46 3.34
N GLY A 286 -5.71 11.11 2.89
CA GLY A 286 -5.11 9.79 3.12
C GLY A 286 -5.78 8.63 2.36
N SER A 287 -6.73 8.90 1.47
CA SER A 287 -7.43 7.88 0.68
C SER A 287 -7.14 8.02 -0.82
N ILE A 288 -7.02 6.88 -1.51
CA ILE A 288 -6.96 6.87 -2.98
C ILE A 288 -8.34 7.22 -3.55
N VAL A 289 -8.35 8.20 -4.46
CA VAL A 289 -9.47 8.47 -5.36
C VAL A 289 -9.05 8.02 -6.75
N GLY A 290 -9.90 7.22 -7.42
CA GLY A 290 -9.57 6.64 -8.72
C GLY A 290 -9.03 5.21 -8.60
N GLY A 291 -7.98 4.88 -9.35
CA GLY A 291 -7.29 3.59 -9.30
C GLY A 291 -8.19 2.42 -9.72
N PHE A 292 -9.04 2.61 -10.73
CA PHE A 292 -10.07 1.64 -11.09
C PHE A 292 -9.48 0.33 -11.59
N SER A 293 -8.38 0.41 -12.35
CA SER A 293 -7.64 -0.76 -12.83
C SER A 293 -7.03 -1.52 -11.66
N LEU A 294 -6.49 -0.82 -10.64
CA LEU A 294 -6.00 -1.45 -9.41
C LEU A 294 -7.12 -2.21 -8.69
N HIS A 295 -8.30 -1.59 -8.53
CA HIS A 295 -9.44 -2.26 -7.93
C HIS A 295 -9.87 -3.52 -8.69
N ALA A 296 -9.92 -3.47 -10.04
CA ALA A 296 -10.27 -4.62 -10.88
C ALA A 296 -9.22 -5.75 -10.83
N LEU A 297 -7.94 -5.39 -10.68
CA LEU A 297 -6.86 -6.36 -10.47
C LEU A 297 -6.98 -7.04 -9.09
N LEU A 298 -7.32 -6.27 -8.06
CA LEU A 298 -7.44 -6.76 -6.67
C LEU A 298 -8.74 -7.54 -6.39
N SER A 299 -9.84 -7.26 -7.10
CA SER A 299 -11.16 -7.85 -6.82
C SER A 299 -11.35 -9.28 -7.34
N GLU A 300 -10.65 -9.68 -8.40
CA GLU A 300 -10.82 -11.01 -9.02
C GLU A 300 -9.89 -12.11 -8.44
N GLU A 301 -9.02 -11.75 -7.50
CA GLU A 301 -8.24 -12.73 -6.74
C GLU A 301 -9.09 -13.60 -5.78
N SER A 302 -10.42 -13.41 -5.77
CA SER A 302 -11.38 -14.14 -4.93
C SER A 302 -12.22 -15.16 -5.72
N PRO A 303 -11.83 -16.44 -5.76
CA PRO A 303 -12.79 -17.55 -5.86
C PRO A 303 -13.43 -17.88 -4.50
#